data_AF-A0A0W1ERZ2-F1
#
_entry.id   AF-A0A0W1ERZ2-F1
#
_cell.length_a   1.000
_cell.length_b   1.000
_cell.length_c   1.000
_cell.angle_alpha   90.00
_cell.angle_beta   90.00
_cell.angle_gamma   90.00
#
_symmetry.space_group_name_H-M   'P 1'
#
loop_
_entity.id
_entity.type
_entity.pdbx_description
1 polymer ?
#
loop_
_entity_poly.entity_id
_entity_poly.type
_entity_poly.pdbx_seq_one_letter_code
_entity_poly.pdbx_strand_id
1 'polypeptide(L)'
;MALVISAALLAAAAAPPPTPAPTVEVSVTGLRSAKGQILVCLTTNPKAFPDCSKDKGSVRMAVKAADAGDFAVHAPATGTYAIAVVHDENSNNKMDVAIFVPKEGFGFSRNPAITVGPPSFKSASFAVAGDMRQSIKMKYML
;
A
#
# COMPACT_ATOMS: atom_id res chain seq x y z
N MET A 1 -27.76 -43.51 -49.37
CA MET A 1 -28.06 -42.39 -48.45
C MET A 1 -26.78 -42.12 -47.67
N ALA A 2 -25.95 -41.17 -48.12
CA ALA A 2 -24.63 -40.90 -47.55
C ALA A 2 -24.75 -39.76 -46.53
N LEU A 3 -24.40 -40.04 -45.29
CA LEU A 3 -24.47 -39.09 -44.17
C LEU A 3 -23.18 -38.27 -44.14
N VAL A 4 -23.27 -36.97 -44.42
CA VAL A 4 -22.15 -36.02 -44.34
C VAL A 4 -22.16 -35.42 -42.94
N ILE A 5 -21.13 -35.70 -42.14
CA ILE A 5 -20.97 -35.14 -40.79
C ILE A 5 -20.13 -33.87 -40.92
N SER A 6 -20.78 -32.70 -40.85
CA SER A 6 -20.09 -31.41 -40.73
C SER A 6 -19.57 -31.24 -39.31
N ALA A 7 -18.25 -31.28 -39.15
CA ALA A 7 -17.58 -30.94 -37.90
C ALA A 7 -17.53 -29.41 -37.74
N ALA A 8 -18.32 -28.87 -36.82
CA ALA A 8 -18.21 -27.47 -36.41
C ALA A 8 -16.96 -27.30 -35.54
N LEU A 9 -15.97 -26.55 -36.02
CA LEU A 9 -14.83 -26.13 -35.21
C LEU A 9 -15.31 -25.10 -34.17
N LEU A 10 -15.36 -25.50 -32.90
CA LEU A 10 -15.41 -24.55 -31.78
C LEU A 10 -14.06 -23.84 -31.68
N ALA A 11 -14.01 -22.58 -32.07
CA ALA A 11 -12.89 -21.70 -31.74
C ALA A 11 -12.91 -21.42 -30.23
N ALA A 12 -11.99 -22.04 -29.49
CA ALA A 12 -11.78 -21.71 -28.09
C ALA A 12 -11.25 -20.27 -27.98
N ALA A 13 -12.04 -19.37 -27.41
CA ALA A 13 -11.59 -18.02 -27.08
C ALA A 13 -10.52 -18.13 -25.98
N ALA A 14 -9.25 -17.90 -26.34
CA ALA A 14 -8.17 -17.79 -25.37
C ALA A 14 -8.42 -16.54 -24.50
N ALA A 15 -8.45 -16.73 -23.19
CA ALA A 15 -8.50 -15.60 -22.27
C ALA A 15 -7.23 -14.74 -22.44
N PRO A 16 -7.34 -13.40 -22.37
CA PRO A 16 -6.16 -12.54 -22.42
C PRO A 16 -5.20 -12.89 -21.28
N PRO A 17 -3.88 -12.78 -21.50
CA PRO A 17 -2.90 -13.03 -20.46
C PRO A 17 -3.15 -12.09 -19.25
N PRO A 18 -2.90 -12.55 -18.02
CA PRO A 18 -3.07 -11.72 -16.84
C PRO A 18 -2.15 -10.50 -16.93
N THR A 19 -2.72 -9.31 -16.80
CA THR A 19 -1.96 -8.07 -16.73
C THR A 19 -1.08 -8.10 -15.47
N PRO A 20 0.22 -7.79 -15.55
CA PRO A 20 1.08 -7.70 -14.37
C PRO A 20 0.52 -6.73 -13.33
N ALA A 21 0.61 -7.09 -12.05
CA ALA A 21 0.23 -6.23 -10.95
C ALA A 21 1.11 -4.96 -10.95
N PRO A 22 0.53 -3.75 -10.94
CA PRO A 22 1.32 -2.52 -10.89
C PRO A 22 2.20 -2.45 -9.65
N THR A 23 3.42 -1.96 -9.80
CA THR A 23 4.37 -1.81 -8.70
C THR A 23 4.47 -0.36 -8.25
N VAL A 24 4.31 -0.12 -6.95
CA VAL A 24 4.57 1.17 -6.31
C VAL A 24 5.91 1.08 -5.61
N GLU A 25 6.94 1.71 -6.18
CA GLU A 25 8.23 1.92 -5.52
C GLU A 25 8.07 2.97 -4.43
N VAL A 26 8.32 2.60 -3.18
CA VAL A 26 8.16 3.48 -2.02
C VAL A 26 9.53 3.82 -1.46
N SER A 27 9.75 5.12 -1.22
CA SER A 27 10.93 5.62 -0.52
C SER A 27 10.51 6.36 0.73
N VAL A 28 10.89 5.84 1.90
CA VAL A 28 10.61 6.46 3.19
C VAL A 28 11.79 7.32 3.62
N THR A 29 11.51 8.57 3.97
CA THR A 29 12.52 9.57 4.33
C THR A 29 12.25 10.16 5.71
N GLY A 30 13.29 10.69 6.36
CA GLY A 30 13.17 11.34 7.66
C GLY A 30 13.02 10.39 8.84
N LEU A 31 13.42 9.12 8.68
CA LEU A 31 13.53 8.18 9.79
C LEU A 31 14.53 8.70 10.83
N ARG A 32 14.15 8.69 12.11
CA ARG A 32 15.03 9.11 13.21
C ARG A 32 16.04 8.03 13.63
N SER A 33 15.75 6.79 13.28
CA SER A 33 16.61 5.64 13.55
C SER A 33 16.36 4.57 12.48
N ALA A 34 17.30 3.63 12.34
CA ALA A 34 17.15 2.45 11.49
C ALA A 34 16.68 1.21 12.28
N LYS A 35 16.18 1.40 13.51
CA LYS A 35 15.75 0.31 14.39
C LYS A 35 14.35 -0.17 14.03
N GLY A 36 14.09 -1.46 14.20
CA GLY A 36 12.77 -2.02 13.98
C GLY A 36 12.36 -2.04 12.51
N GLN A 37 11.10 -1.72 12.24
CA GLN A 37 10.48 -1.95 10.93
C GLN A 37 9.50 -0.86 10.53
N ILE A 38 9.31 -0.69 9.23
CA ILE A 38 8.25 0.08 8.62
C ILE A 38 7.10 -0.85 8.31
N LEU A 39 6.01 -0.70 9.06
CA LEU A 39 4.73 -1.31 8.74
C LEU A 39 4.09 -0.47 7.64
N VAL A 40 3.73 -1.11 6.53
CA VAL A 40 3.11 -0.48 5.37
C VAL A 40 1.69 -0.98 5.25
N CYS A 41 0.73 -0.07 5.09
CA CYS A 41 -0.57 -0.37 4.53
C CYS A 41 -0.77 0.36 3.21
N LEU A 42 -1.15 -0.37 2.16
CA LEU A 42 -1.76 0.16 0.94
C LEU A 42 -3.22 -0.30 0.89
N THR A 43 -4.16 0.64 0.76
CA THR A 43 -5.61 0.32 0.68
C THR A 43 -6.35 1.19 -0.33
N THR A 44 -7.45 0.67 -0.86
CA THR A 44 -8.46 1.42 -1.63
C THR A 44 -9.65 1.83 -0.76
N ASN A 45 -9.73 1.36 0.48
CA ASN A 45 -10.89 1.51 1.37
C ASN A 45 -10.73 2.74 2.30
N PRO A 46 -11.50 3.81 2.10
CA PRO A 46 -11.39 5.02 2.92
C PRO A 46 -11.74 4.79 4.40
N LYS A 47 -12.54 3.77 4.73
CA LYS A 47 -12.95 3.45 6.10
C LYS A 47 -11.88 2.71 6.89
N ALA A 48 -10.92 2.09 6.18
CA ALA A 48 -9.79 1.38 6.76
C ALA A 48 -8.54 2.26 6.87
N PHE A 49 -8.52 3.42 6.22
CA PHE A 49 -7.36 4.30 6.28
C PHE A 49 -7.40 5.19 7.55
N PRO A 50 -6.27 5.38 8.25
CA PRO A 50 -4.94 4.84 7.98
C PRO A 50 -4.61 3.48 8.63
N ASP A 51 -5.48 2.98 9.52
CA ASP A 51 -5.27 1.70 10.21
C ASP A 51 -5.98 0.54 9.49
N CYS A 52 -5.24 -0.10 8.61
CA CYS A 52 -5.75 -1.20 7.80
C CYS A 52 -5.71 -2.56 8.51
N SER A 53 -5.51 -2.59 9.83
CA SER A 53 -5.38 -3.83 10.61
C SER A 53 -6.55 -4.81 10.41
N LYS A 54 -7.75 -4.28 10.12
CA LYS A 54 -9.00 -5.03 9.93
C LYS A 54 -9.44 -5.14 8.46
N ASP A 55 -8.69 -4.58 7.52
CA ASP A 55 -9.06 -4.56 6.11
C ASP A 55 -8.39 -5.70 5.34
N LYS A 56 -9.16 -6.75 5.06
CA LYS A 56 -8.69 -7.92 4.28
C LYS A 56 -8.36 -7.58 2.82
N GLY A 57 -8.88 -6.46 2.30
CA GLY A 57 -8.58 -5.97 0.95
C GLY A 57 -7.32 -5.10 0.87
N SER A 58 -6.69 -4.80 2.01
CA SER A 58 -5.45 -4.02 2.04
C SER A 58 -4.23 -4.91 1.76
N VAL A 59 -3.21 -4.31 1.15
CA VAL A 59 -1.88 -4.89 1.09
C VAL A 59 -1.12 -4.41 2.33
N ARG A 60 -0.64 -5.36 3.12
CA ARG A 60 0.12 -5.09 4.35
C ARG A 60 1.46 -5.80 4.29
N MET A 61 2.53 -5.10 4.64
CA MET A 61 3.87 -5.65 4.71
C MET A 61 4.71 -4.95 5.77
N ALA A 62 5.84 -5.56 6.12
CA ALA A 62 6.85 -4.98 6.98
C ALA A 62 8.19 -4.95 6.23
N VAL A 63 8.87 -3.81 6.29
CA VAL A 63 10.21 -3.61 5.72
C VAL A 63 11.14 -3.24 6.86
N LYS A 64 12.38 -3.75 6.89
CA LYS A 64 13.34 -3.30 7.92
C LYS A 64 13.54 -1.79 7.79
N ALA A 65 13.59 -1.06 8.91
CA ALA A 65 13.77 0.39 8.86
C ALA A 65 15.07 0.80 8.14
N ALA A 66 16.12 -0.03 8.22
CA ALA A 66 17.37 0.14 7.48
C ALA A 66 17.23 0.06 5.94
N ASP A 67 16.22 -0.66 5.45
CA ASP A 67 15.98 -0.90 4.01
C ASP A 67 14.86 -0.01 3.45
N ALA A 68 14.30 0.88 4.27
CA ALA A 68 13.10 1.65 3.92
C ALA A 68 13.35 2.80 2.91
N GLY A 69 14.61 3.01 2.50
CA GLY A 69 14.98 4.03 1.52
C GLY A 69 14.45 3.72 0.11
N ASP A 70 14.25 2.45 -0.22
CA ASP A 70 13.64 2.00 -1.48
C ASP A 70 13.09 0.58 -1.35
N PHE A 71 11.80 0.38 -1.59
CA PHE A 71 11.16 -0.94 -1.59
C PHE A 71 9.91 -0.97 -2.48
N ALA A 72 9.52 -2.15 -2.94
CA ALA A 72 8.36 -2.33 -3.80
C ALA A 72 7.10 -2.73 -3.03
N VAL A 73 5.97 -2.12 -3.37
CA VAL A 73 4.62 -2.53 -2.94
C VAL A 73 3.79 -2.86 -4.17
N HIS A 74 3.35 -4.11 -4.31
CA HIS A 74 2.53 -4.53 -5.46
C HIS A 74 1.06 -4.18 -5.21
N ALA A 75 0.48 -3.36 -6.07
CA ALA A 75 -0.94 -3.06 -6.07
C ALA A 75 -1.72 -4.20 -6.74
N PRO A 76 -2.84 -4.70 -6.17
CA PRO A 76 -3.58 -5.81 -6.78
C PRO A 76 -4.14 -5.52 -8.18
N ALA A 77 -4.44 -4.26 -8.47
CA ALA A 77 -4.95 -3.78 -9.74
C ALA A 77 -4.70 -2.28 -9.90
N THR A 78 -4.90 -1.74 -11.10
CA THR A 78 -5.00 -0.29 -11.30
C THR A 78 -6.15 0.29 -10.48
N GLY A 79 -5.97 1.46 -9.88
CA GLY A 79 -6.98 2.05 -9.02
C GLY A 79 -6.49 3.26 -8.25
N THR A 80 -7.33 3.77 -7.35
CA THR A 80 -6.97 4.85 -6.42
C THR A 80 -6.65 4.25 -5.06
N TYR A 81 -5.43 4.49 -4.59
CA TYR A 81 -4.92 3.93 -3.34
C TYR A 81 -4.41 5.03 -2.43
N ALA A 82 -4.32 4.72 -1.13
CA ALA A 82 -3.53 5.49 -0.17
C ALA A 82 -2.57 4.55 0.57
N ILE A 83 -1.38 5.07 0.89
CA ILE A 83 -0.39 4.39 1.73
C ILE A 83 -0.31 5.10 3.08
N ALA A 84 -0.33 4.32 4.15
CA ALA A 84 0.10 4.73 5.48
C ALA A 84 1.30 3.88 5.89
N VAL A 85 2.28 4.52 6.55
CA VAL A 85 3.44 3.82 7.12
C VAL A 85 3.57 4.14 8.60
N VAL A 86 4.05 3.17 9.37
CA VAL A 86 4.38 3.29 10.79
C VAL A 86 5.80 2.78 11.00
N HIS A 87 6.65 3.59 11.64
CA HIS A 87 7.96 3.16 12.08
C HIS A 87 7.85 2.58 13.48
N ASP A 88 7.71 1.26 13.53
CA ASP A 88 7.61 0.44 14.74
C ASP A 88 9.03 0.10 15.23
N GLU A 89 9.58 0.96 16.09
CA GLU A 89 10.94 0.85 16.60
C GLU A 89 11.11 -0.29 17.61
N ASN A 90 10.00 -0.74 18.20
CA ASN A 90 9.99 -1.77 19.25
C ASN A 90 9.50 -3.15 18.76
N SER A 91 9.14 -3.26 17.47
CA SER A 91 8.78 -4.50 16.77
C SER A 91 7.54 -5.22 17.32
N ASN A 92 6.55 -4.48 17.81
CA ASN A 92 5.31 -5.06 18.32
C ASN A 92 4.15 -5.08 17.29
N ASN A 93 4.43 -4.69 16.05
CA ASN A 93 3.54 -4.68 14.89
C ASN A 93 2.31 -3.76 15.03
N LYS A 94 2.39 -2.71 15.84
CA LYS A 94 1.31 -1.72 15.99
C LYS A 94 1.85 -0.31 16.17
N MET A 95 0.96 0.65 16.00
CA MET A 95 1.19 2.04 16.40
C MET A 95 0.97 2.16 17.90
N ASP A 96 2.02 2.44 18.68
CA ASP A 96 1.88 2.78 20.09
C ASP A 96 1.51 4.26 20.28
N VAL A 97 0.57 4.49 21.20
CA VAL A 97 0.03 5.81 21.49
C VAL A 97 0.10 6.05 23.00
N ALA A 98 0.67 7.18 23.42
CA ALA A 98 0.62 7.67 24.78
C ALA A 98 -0.32 8.88 24.84
N ILE A 99 -1.40 8.80 25.62
CA ILE A 99 -2.33 9.92 25.86
C ILE A 99 -2.68 10.65 24.55
N PHE A 100 -3.28 9.92 23.59
CA PHE A 100 -3.66 10.39 22.24
C PHE A 100 -2.52 10.82 21.31
N VAL A 101 -1.25 10.76 21.74
CA VAL A 101 -0.08 11.10 20.92
C VAL A 101 0.68 9.84 20.49
N PRO A 102 0.95 9.63 19.19
CA PRO A 102 1.83 8.58 18.70
C PRO A 102 3.22 8.62 19.33
N LYS A 103 3.68 7.47 19.82
CA LYS A 103 5.08 7.26 20.27
C LYS A 103 5.99 6.84 19.12
N GLU A 104 5.41 6.13 18.17
CA GLU A 104 6.07 5.66 16.95
C GLU A 104 6.01 6.73 15.85
N GLY A 105 6.88 6.60 14.84
CA GLY A 105 6.83 7.46 13.67
C GLY A 105 5.70 7.07 12.73
N PHE A 106 5.16 8.02 11.97
CA PHE A 106 4.19 7.73 10.93
C PHE A 106 4.41 8.57 9.66
N GLY A 107 3.84 8.12 8.55
CA GLY A 107 3.86 8.84 7.29
C GLY A 107 2.71 8.42 6.39
N PHE A 108 2.39 9.24 5.39
CA PHE A 108 1.32 8.97 4.44
C PHE A 108 1.75 9.32 3.02
N SER A 109 1.22 8.59 2.03
CA SER A 109 1.35 8.98 0.63
C SER A 109 0.84 10.40 0.39
N ARG A 110 1.42 11.07 -0.60
CA ARG A 110 1.20 12.50 -0.91
C ARG A 110 1.59 13.50 0.18
N ASN A 111 2.09 13.05 1.34
CA ASN A 111 2.59 13.91 2.41
C ASN A 111 1.65 15.07 2.77
N PRO A 112 0.35 14.83 3.03
CA PRO A 112 -0.58 15.88 3.40
C PRO A 112 -0.13 16.59 4.69
N ALA A 113 -0.54 17.85 4.84
CA ALA A 113 -0.35 18.57 6.08
C ALA A 113 -1.12 17.87 7.20
N ILE A 114 -0.44 17.63 8.33
CA ILE A 114 -1.03 17.00 9.52
C ILE A 114 -1.44 18.12 10.46
N THR A 115 -2.72 18.16 10.80
CA THR A 115 -3.29 19.14 11.72
C THR A 115 -3.81 18.43 12.97
N VAL A 116 -5.09 18.11 13.02
CA VAL A 116 -5.73 17.40 14.13
C VAL A 116 -6.08 15.99 13.66
N GLY A 117 -5.36 15.01 14.20
CA GLY A 117 -5.57 13.59 13.87
C GLY A 117 -4.98 13.16 12.52
N PRO A 118 -5.26 11.92 12.10
CA PRO A 118 -4.79 11.40 10.82
C PRO A 118 -5.47 12.11 9.64
N PRO A 119 -4.79 12.21 8.47
CA PRO A 119 -5.36 12.83 7.30
C PRO A 119 -6.49 11.97 6.71
N SER A 120 -7.33 12.58 5.87
CA SER A 120 -8.34 11.84 5.12
C SER A 120 -7.69 10.93 4.06
N PHE A 121 -8.38 9.84 3.71
CA PHE A 121 -7.99 9.00 2.58
C PHE A 121 -7.80 9.84 1.30
N LYS A 122 -8.74 10.73 0.99
CA LYS A 122 -8.70 11.58 -0.21
C LYS A 122 -7.42 12.44 -0.29
N SER A 123 -6.97 12.99 0.84
CA SER A 123 -5.75 13.80 0.89
C SER A 123 -4.47 12.97 0.72
N ALA A 124 -4.51 11.69 1.09
CA ALA A 124 -3.39 10.77 0.92
C ALA A 124 -3.45 9.98 -0.40
N SER A 125 -4.60 9.96 -1.08
CA SER A 125 -4.82 9.06 -2.21
C SER A 125 -4.14 9.49 -3.50
N PHE A 126 -3.67 8.52 -4.28
CA PHE A 126 -3.02 8.67 -5.58
C PHE A 126 -3.52 7.58 -6.54
N ALA A 127 -3.40 7.85 -7.85
CA ALA A 127 -3.81 6.92 -8.89
C ALA A 127 -2.64 6.01 -9.29
N VAL A 128 -2.91 4.70 -9.31
CA VAL A 128 -2.02 3.66 -9.82
C VAL A 128 -2.57 3.20 -11.16
N ALA A 129 -1.91 3.58 -12.25
CA ALA A 129 -2.25 3.16 -13.62
C ALA A 129 -1.18 2.25 -14.25
N GLY A 130 -0.10 2.00 -13.53
CA GLY A 130 1.10 1.26 -13.93
C GLY A 130 2.16 1.42 -12.86
N ASP A 131 3.41 1.07 -13.18
CA ASP A 131 4.51 1.24 -12.25
C ASP A 131 4.75 2.72 -11.93
N MET A 132 4.97 3.03 -10.66
CA MET A 132 5.15 4.40 -10.21
C MET A 132 5.96 4.47 -8.91
N ARG A 133 6.36 5.69 -8.55
CA ARG A 133 7.13 5.95 -7.32
C ARG A 133 6.37 6.86 -6.35
N GLN A 134 6.46 6.56 -5.06
CA GLN A 134 5.87 7.35 -3.98
C GLN A 134 6.90 7.62 -2.88
N SER A 135 7.25 8.88 -2.68
CA SER A 135 8.06 9.28 -1.51
C SER A 135 7.14 9.60 -0.32
N ILE A 136 7.48 9.06 0.84
CA ILE A 136 6.75 9.25 2.10
C ILE A 136 7.72 9.84 3.13
N LYS A 137 7.37 10.99 3.69
CA LYS A 137 8.14 11.68 4.72
C LYS A 137 7.60 11.33 6.09
N MET A 138 8.47 10.78 6.93
CA MET A 138 8.15 10.47 8.31
C MET A 138 7.89 11.72 9.14
N LYS A 139 7.00 11.55 10.10
CA LYS A 139 6.66 12.49 11.16
C LYS A 139 6.76 11.78 12.51
N TYR A 140 7.28 12.50 13.48
CA TYR A 140 7.38 12.08 14.87
C TYR A 140 6.83 13.21 15.73
N MET A 141 6.10 12.87 16.78
CA MET A 141 5.50 13.82 17.72
C MET A 141 6.22 13.86 19.06
N LEU A 142 7.14 12.91 19.29
CA LEU A 142 7.99 12.75 20.47
C LEU A 142 9.41 12.43 20.03
#